data_AF-A0A841I414-F1
#
_entry.id   AF-A0A841I414-F1
#
_cell.length_a   1.000
_cell.length_b   1.000
_cell.length_c   1.000
_cell.angle_alpha   90.00
_cell.angle_beta   90.00
_cell.angle_gamma   90.00
#
_symmetry.space_group_name_H-M   'P 1'
#
loop_
_entity.id
_entity.type
_entity.pdbx_description
1 polymer ?
#
loop_
_entity_poly.entity_id
_entity_poly.type
_entity_poly.pdbx_seq_one_letter_code
_entity_poly.pdbx_strand_id
1 'polypeptide(L)' 'MLKRGAGGRLIRKAGIMALVLEGGEVRPGDRIRVALPPEPHLPLERV' A
#
# COMPACT_ATOMS: atom_id res chain seq x y z
N MET A 1 13.70 7.10 7.15
CA MET A 1 14.79 6.36 6.49
C MET A 1 14.29 5.72 5.19
N LEU A 2 14.88 6.08 4.05
CA LEU A 2 14.59 5.52 2.74
C LEU A 2 15.25 4.14 2.60
N LYS A 3 14.58 3.19 1.91
CA LYS A 3 15.12 1.84 1.66
C LYS A 3 15.59 1.71 0.21
N ARG A 4 16.57 0.84 -0.04
CA ARG A 4 17.02 0.47 -1.39
C ARG A 4 16.75 -1.02 -1.61
N GLY A 5 16.32 -1.37 -2.82
CA GLY A 5 16.09 -2.75 -3.23
C GLY A 5 17.36 -3.41 -3.77
N ALA A 6 17.24 -4.67 -4.20
CA ALA A 6 18.31 -5.37 -4.92
C ALA A 6 18.70 -4.56 -6.17
N GLY A 7 19.99 -4.28 -6.36
CA GLY A 7 20.49 -3.41 -7.42
C GLY A 7 20.52 -1.90 -7.11
N GLY A 8 20.33 -1.50 -5.84
CA GLY A 8 20.56 -0.13 -5.38
C GLY A 8 19.46 0.89 -5.72
N ARG A 9 18.40 0.46 -6.43
CA ARG A 9 17.23 1.28 -6.75
C ARG A 9 16.50 1.71 -5.49
N LEU A 10 16.07 2.96 -5.46
CA LEU A 10 15.31 3.54 -4.35
C LEU A 10 13.92 2.91 -4.28
N ILE A 11 13.56 2.37 -3.12
CA ILE A 11 12.19 1.95 -2.83
C ILE A 11 11.41 3.21 -2.44
N ARG A 12 10.52 3.63 -3.32
CA ARG A 12 9.62 4.76 -3.07
C ARG A 12 8.55 4.29 -2.09
N LYS A 13 8.48 4.96 -0.95
CA LYS A 13 7.44 4.78 0.05
C LYS A 13 6.42 5.92 -0.06
N ALA A 14 5.81 6.06 -1.23
CA ALA A 14 4.69 6.97 -1.37
C ALA A 14 3.42 6.27 -0.87
N GLY A 15 2.46 7.05 -0.38
CA GLY A 15 1.13 6.54 -0.10
C GLY A 15 0.40 6.22 -1.40
N ILE A 16 -0.25 5.06 -1.46
CA ILE A 16 -1.28 4.77 -2.46
C ILE A 16 -2.61 5.19 -1.82
N MET A 17 -3.43 5.95 -2.56
CA MET A 17 -4.78 6.29 -2.13
C MET A 17 -5.75 5.22 -2.62
N ALA A 18 -6.58 4.70 -1.72
CA ALA A 18 -7.69 3.83 -2.06
C ALA A 18 -9.00 4.64 -2.12
N LEU A 19 -10.00 4.12 -2.84
CA LEU A 19 -11.34 4.68 -2.92
C LEU A 19 -12.27 3.86 -2.02
N VAL A 20 -13.16 4.55 -1.30
CA VAL A 20 -14.23 3.91 -0.53
C VAL A 20 -15.41 3.67 -1.46
N LEU A 21 -15.74 2.41 -1.72
CA LEU A 21 -16.88 2.04 -2.58
C LEU A 21 -18.21 2.10 -1.82
N GLU A 22 -18.18 1.80 -0.52
CA GLU A 22 -19.35 1.80 0.36
C GLU A 22 -18.92 2.21 1.78
N GLY A 23 -19.74 3.03 2.44
CA GLY A 23 -19.48 3.50 3.81
C GLY A 23 -20.09 2.58 4.88
N GLY A 24 -19.76 2.85 6.14
CA GLY A 24 -20.31 2.12 7.29
C GLY A 24 -19.74 2.65 8.61
N GLU A 25 -20.30 2.20 9.73
CA GLU A 25 -19.77 2.53 11.06
C GLU A 25 -18.53 1.67 11.36
N VAL A 26 -17.47 2.29 11.88
CA VAL A 26 -16.26 1.63 12.35
C VAL A 26 -16.02 2.02 13.80
N ARG A 27 -15.83 1.03 14.67
CA ARG A 27 -15.64 1.20 16.11
C ARG A 27 -14.24 0.76 16.55
N PRO A 28 -13.73 1.30 17.68
CA PRO A 28 -12.50 0.79 18.28
C PRO A 28 -12.58 -0.73 18.53
N GLY A 29 -11.59 -1.47 18.05
CA GLY A 29 -11.54 -2.93 18.18
C GLY A 29 -12.03 -3.70 16.95
N ASP A 30 -12.61 -3.03 15.96
CA ASP A 30 -12.98 -3.66 14.70
C ASP A 30 -11.74 -4.21 13.98
N ARG A 31 -11.84 -5.46 13.50
CA ARG A 31 -10.73 -6.11 12.80
C ARG A 31 -10.62 -5.57 11.38
N ILE A 32 -9.50 -4.93 11.08
CA ILE A 32 -9.12 -4.56 9.71
C ILE A 32 -8.41 -5.75 9.07
N ARG A 33 -8.91 -6.21 7.91
CA ARG A 33 -8.26 -7.24 7.08
C ARG A 33 -7.72 -6.59 5.82
N VAL A 34 -6.54 -7.02 5.40
CA VAL A 34 -5.92 -6.59 4.15
C VAL A 34 -5.80 -7.81 3.23
N ALA A 35 -6.33 -7.69 2.03
CA ALA A 35 -6.09 -8.63 0.94
C ALA A 35 -5.19 -7.95 -0.08
N LEU A 36 -4.00 -8.52 -0.32
CA LEU A 36 -3.11 -8.02 -1.36
C LEU A 36 -3.56 -8.55 -2.73
N PRO A 37 -3.34 -7.79 -3.81
CA PRO A 37 -3.54 -8.31 -5.15
C PRO A 37 -2.55 -9.47 -5.40
N PRO A 38 -2.88 -10.38 -6.34
CA PRO A 38 -1.95 -11.42 -6.78
C PRO A 38 -0.60 -10.83 -7.21
N GLU A 39 0.47 -11.60 -7.01
CA GLU A 39 1.81 -11.26 -7.49
C GLU A 39 1.93 -11.40 -9.02
N PRO A 40 2.87 -10.68 -9.67
CA PRO A 40 3.87 -9.79 -9.06
C PRO A 40 3.35 -8.36 -8.83
N HIS A 41 3.74 -7.76 -7.70
CA HIS A 41 3.50 -6.34 -7.46
C HIS A 41 4.48 -5.47 -8.25
N LEU A 42 3.99 -4.36 -8.79
CA LEU A 42 4.83 -3.40 -9.52
C LEU A 42 5.38 -2.32 -8.58
N PRO A 43 6.65 -1.91 -8.74
CA PRO A 43 7.23 -0.84 -7.95
C PRO A 43 6.59 0.51 -8.30
N LEU A 44 6.48 1.39 -7.31
CA LEU A 44 6.03 2.77 -7.55
C LEU A 44 7.05 3.56 -8.39
N GLU A 45 6.53 4.21 -9.42
CA GLU A 45 7.31 5.08 -10.30
C GLU A 45 7.30 6.53 -9.83
N ARG A 46 8.19 7.34 -10.42
CA ARG A 46 8.20 8.79 -10.19
C ARG A 46 7.19 9.41 -11.16
N VAL A 47 6.23 10.17 -10.64
CA VAL A 47 5.40 11.08 -11.45
C VAL A 47 6.20 12.33 -11.84
#